data_AF-A0A0Q6G2B2-F1
#
_entry.id   AF-A0A0Q6G2B2-F1
#
_cell.length_a   1.000
_cell.length_b   1.000
_cell.length_c   1.000
_cell.angle_alpha   90.00
_cell.angle_beta   90.00
_cell.angle_gamma   90.00
#
_symmetry.space_group_name_H-M   'P 1'
#
loop_
_entity.id
_entity.type
_entity.pdbx_description
1 polymer ?
#
loop_
_entity_poly.entity_id
_entity_poly.type
_entity_poly.pdbx_seq_one_letter_code
_entity_poly.pdbx_strand_id
1 'polypeptide(L)' 'MDALCAEDIDTLRMVFDQFCEKHQKTRSDADMEVCANLIVRLYQGGQRDPETLTRACEAALRTDLAISA' A
#
# COMPACT_ATOMS: atom_id res chain seq x y z
N MET A 1 -18.53 -8.16 6.22
CA MET A 1 -17.09 -7.86 6.16
C MET A 1 -16.44 -9.09 5.58
N ASP A 2 -16.06 -9.03 4.31
CA ASP A 2 -15.24 -10.08 3.71
C ASP A 2 -13.87 -10.04 4.42
N ALA A 3 -13.58 -11.08 5.18
CA ALA A 3 -12.24 -11.29 5.70
C ALA A 3 -11.32 -11.53 4.50
N LEU A 4 -10.19 -10.82 4.41
CA LEU A 4 -9.20 -11.08 3.38
C LEU A 4 -8.81 -12.55 3.44
N CYS A 5 -9.01 -13.29 2.35
CA CYS A 5 -8.56 -14.67 2.28
C CYS A 5 -7.03 -14.72 2.14
N ALA A 6 -6.45 -15.90 2.38
CA ALA A 6 -5.01 -16.10 2.23
C ALA A 6 -4.52 -15.69 0.83
N GLU A 7 -5.33 -15.92 -0.22
CA GLU A 7 -5.04 -15.51 -1.59
C GLU A 7 -5.06 -13.99 -1.78
N ASP A 8 -5.98 -13.27 -1.12
CA ASP A 8 -6.00 -11.81 -1.14
C ASP A 8 -4.77 -11.25 -0.42
N ILE A 9 -4.40 -11.84 0.72
CA ILE A 9 -3.21 -11.42 1.48
C ILE A 9 -1.94 -11.65 0.65
N ASP A 10 -1.84 -12.76 -0.07
CA ASP A 10 -0.68 -13.05 -0.94
C ASP A 10 -0.60 -12.06 -2.10
N THR A 11 -1.74 -11.78 -2.74
CA THR A 11 -1.86 -10.76 -3.79
C THR A 11 -1.44 -9.38 -3.29
N LEU A 12 -1.94 -8.97 -2.13
CA LEU A 12 -1.60 -7.70 -1.51
C LEU A 12 -0.11 -7.63 -1.16
N ARG A 13 0.49 -8.72 -0.67
CA ARG A 13 1.93 -8.81 -0.42
C ARG A 13 2.74 -8.66 -1.68
N MET A 14 2.31 -9.25 -2.79
CA MET A 14 2.98 -9.18 -4.08
C MET A 14 2.89 -7.78 -4.70
N VAL A 15 1.73 -7.12 -4.60
CA VAL A 15 1.57 -5.71 -5.02
C VAL A 15 2.46 -4.80 -4.19
N PHE A 16 2.51 -5.04 -2.88
CA PHE A 16 3.34 -4.26 -1.97
C PHE A 16 4.83 -4.49 -2.19
N ASP A 17 5.28 -5.72 -2.48
CA ASP A 17 6.67 -6.02 -2.83
C ASP A 17 7.12 -5.25 -4.08
N GLN A 18 6.32 -5.32 -5.14
CA GLN A 18 6.58 -4.59 -6.38
C GLN A 18 6.62 -3.07 -6.18
N PHE A 19 5.77 -2.54 -5.28
CA PHE A 19 5.81 -1.14 -4.90
C PHE A 19 7.12 -0.79 -4.18
N CYS A 20 7.53 -1.59 -3.19
CA CYS A 20 8.81 -1.42 -2.49
C CYS A 20 10.00 -1.46 -3.46
N GLU A 21 10.04 -2.43 -4.38
CA GLU A 21 11.08 -2.54 -5.40
C GLU A 21 11.13 -1.32 -6.32
N LYS A 22 9.96 -0.90 -6.84
CA LYS A 22 9.83 0.25 -7.76
C LYS A 22 10.30 1.55 -7.10
N HIS A 23 9.99 1.74 -5.82
CA HIS A 23 10.33 2.96 -5.08
C HIS A 23 11.65 2.85 -4.30
N GLN A 24 12.38 1.73 -4.44
CA GLN A 24 13.61 1.42 -3.68
C GLN A 24 13.47 1.65 -2.17
N LYS A 25 12.28 1.38 -1.62
CA LYS A 25 11.98 1.54 -0.20
C LYS A 25 11.91 0.18 0.50
N THR A 26 12.30 0.14 1.76
CA THR A 26 12.26 -1.08 2.56
C THR A 26 10.89 -1.25 3.19
N ARG A 27 10.41 -2.49 3.29
CA ARG A 27 9.15 -2.81 3.99
C ARG A 27 9.12 -2.34 5.46
N SER A 28 10.29 -2.13 6.06
CA SER A 28 10.43 -1.66 7.45
C SER A 28 10.41 -0.14 7.61
N ASP A 29 10.26 0.62 6.52
CA ASP A 29 10.07 2.07 6.63
C ASP A 29 8.71 2.38 7.27
N ALA A 30 8.65 3.34 8.20
CA ALA A 30 7.38 3.75 8.83
C ALA A 30 6.36 4.24 7.79
N ASP A 31 6.85 4.89 6.74
CA ASP A 31 6.17 5.23 5.50
C ASP A 31 5.42 4.04 4.85
N MET A 32 6.01 2.85 4.92
CA MET A 32 5.52 1.64 4.27
C MET A 32 4.40 0.98 5.08
N GLU A 33 4.35 1.16 6.40
CA GLU A 33 3.21 0.73 7.22
C GLU A 33 1.93 1.51 6.85
N VAL A 34 2.05 2.82 6.61
CA VAL A 34 0.94 3.66 6.13
C VAL A 34 0.44 3.15 4.78
N CYS A 35 1.36 2.86 3.86
CA CYS A 35 1.04 2.32 2.54
C CYS A 35 0.33 0.96 2.62
N ALA A 36 0.82 0.03 3.44
CA ALA A 36 0.22 -1.29 3.60
C ALA A 36 -1.22 -1.22 4.13
N ASN A 37 -1.47 -0.36 5.13
CA ASN A 37 -2.81 -0.17 5.69
C ASN A 37 -3.76 0.48 4.68
N LEU A 38 -3.27 1.46 3.91
CA LEU A 38 -4.03 2.13 2.86
C LEU A 38 -4.45 1.14 1.76
N ILE A 39 -3.51 0.30 1.32
CA ILE A 39 -3.75 -0.72 0.30
C ILE A 39 -4.83 -1.70 0.75
N VAL A 40 -4.76 -2.19 1.99
CA VAL A 40 -5.76 -3.09 2.56
C VAL A 40 -7.15 -2.45 2.56
N ARG A 41 -7.27 -1.19 3.02
CA ARG A 41 -8.55 -0.48 3.05
C ARG A 41 -9.14 -0.28 1.66
N LEU A 42 -8.31 0.11 0.69
CA LEU A 42 -8.74 0.32 -0.70
C LEU A 42 -9.20 -0.99 -1.33
N TYR A 43 -8.45 -2.06 -1.11
CA TYR A 43 -8.77 -3.40 -1.60
C TYR A 43 -10.10 -3.91 -1.03
N GLN A 44 -10.33 -3.74 0.27
CA GLN A 44 -11.61 -4.04 0.92
C GLN A 44 -12.76 -3.14 0.44
N GLY A 45 -12.47 -1.92 0.00
CA GLY A 45 -13.41 -1.00 -0.62
C GLY A 45 -13.74 -1.34 -2.08
N GLY A 46 -13.12 -2.38 -2.65
CA GLY A 46 -13.32 -2.82 -4.04
C GLY A 46 -12.28 -2.29 -5.03
N GLN A 47 -11.33 -1.46 -4.59
CA GLN A 47 -10.25 -0.95 -5.42
C GLN A 47 -9.08 -1.94 -5.42
N ARG A 48 -9.05 -2.82 -6.43
CA ARG A 48 -7.98 -3.83 -6.60
C ARG A 48 -6.91 -3.47 -7.62
N ASP A 49 -7.07 -2.32 -8.26
CA ASP A 49 -6.18 -1.87 -9.33
C ASP A 49 -4.80 -1.46 -8.78
N PRO A 50 -3.70 -2.12 -9.21
CA PRO A 50 -2.38 -1.93 -8.64
C PRO A 50 -1.81 -0.52 -8.90
N GLU A 51 -2.15 0.11 -10.05
CA GLU A 51 -1.75 1.49 -10.32
C GLU A 51 -2.46 2.47 -9.37
N THR A 52 -3.75 2.24 -9.11
CA THR A 52 -4.50 3.08 -8.17
C THR A 52 -3.98 2.94 -6.75
N LEU A 53 -3.70 1.71 -6.31
CA LEU A 53 -3.13 1.42 -5.00
C LEU A 53 -1.76 2.12 -4.84
N THR A 54 -0.93 2.05 -5.88
CA THR A 54 0.38 2.73 -5.94
C THR A 54 0.25 4.24 -5.80
N ARG A 55 -0.63 4.87 -6.61
CA ARG A 55 -0.84 6.33 -6.56
C ARG A 55 -1.36 6.82 -5.22
N ALA A 56 -2.23 6.02 -4.58
CA ALA A 56 -2.76 6.34 -3.28
C ALA A 56 -1.66 6.30 -2.20
N CYS A 57 -0.76 5.32 -2.26
CA CYS A 57 0.44 5.27 -1.43
C CYS A 57 1.35 6.47 -1.67
N GLU A 58 1.65 6.81 -2.93
CA GLU A 58 2.47 7.98 -3.26
C GLU A 58 1.87 9.30 -2.73
N ALA A 59 0.55 9.46 -2.82
CA ALA A 59 -0.15 10.62 -2.29
C ALA A 59 -0.09 10.68 -0.75
N ALA A 60 -0.23 9.53 -0.08
CA ALA A 60 -0.11 9.42 1.37
C ALA A 60 1.31 9.76 1.83
N LEU A 61 2.34 9.17 1.19
CA LEU A 61 3.74 9.44 1.47
C LEU A 61 4.09 10.92 1.29
N ARG A 62 3.62 11.53 0.20
CA ARG A 62 3.84 12.96 -0.06
C ARG A 62 3.21 13.84 1.02
N THR A 63 2.06 13.43 1.56
CA THR A 63 1.36 14.18 2.61
C THR A 63 2.06 14.00 3.96
N ASP A 64 2.52 12.79 4.29
CA ASP A 64 3.26 12.51 5.53
C ASP A 64 4.61 13.26 5.57
N LEU A 65 5.34 13.26 4.46
CA LEU A 65 6.56 14.07 4.28
C LEU A 65 6.29 15.58 4.39
N ALA A 66 5.11 16.05 3.99
CA ALA A 66 4.74 17.46 4.07
C ALA A 66 4.26 17.89 5.46
N ILE A 67 3.75 16.96 6.28
CA ILE A 67 3.34 17.21 7.68
C ILE A 67 4.55 17.16 8.62
N SER A 68 5.61 16.46 8.21
CA SER A 68 6.84 16.27 8.99
C SER A 68 7.94 17.32 8.72
N ALA A 69 7.67 18.35 7.89
CA ALA A 69 8.63 19.36 7.44
C ALA A 69 8.46 20.73 8.12
#